data_AF-A0A2M6YMG4-F1
#
_entry.id   AF-A0A2M6YMG4-F1
#
_cell.length_a   1.000
_cell.length_b   1.000
_cell.length_c   1.000
_cell.angle_alpha   90.00
_cell.angle_beta   90.00
_cell.angle_gamma   90.00
#
_symmetry.space_group_name_H-M   'P 1'
#
loop_
_entity.id
_entity.type
_entity.pdbx_description
1 polymer ?
#
loop_
_entity_poly.entity_id
_entity_poly.type
_entity_poly.pdbx_seq_one_letter_code
_entity_poly.pdbx_strand_id
1 'polypeptide(L)'
;MKQKFLKCESDRCEVLADDFFSHAVGNAHKSRFNNVIADVVRVYPDAILIGAIAAAKYIRPPVEPRMTYDVDILLPEQDFEAFLADDMPPETVNALESLFEDSDSAMHSVKHRQTGIYVDFLSVQSKPVKKKLIRQILNHRKQNTHLMKVGDSIIEIIKPEILIALKLNRHHKNPTSEKGLSDRLDIIKILKTFNSRCLPLETSLIESCVTQTEFRRFEHITADVEYEMTCEPENL
;
A
#
# COMPACT_ATOMS: atom_id res chain seq x y z
N MET A 1 14.79 -17.11 15.32
CA MET A 1 15.85 -16.40 14.56
C MET A 1 15.38 -14.98 14.31
N LYS A 2 16.25 -13.99 14.51
CA LYS A 2 15.94 -12.57 14.72
C LYS A 2 15.15 -11.95 13.54
N GLN A 3 14.11 -11.18 13.86
CA GLN A 3 13.48 -10.21 12.96
C GLN A 3 14.59 -9.31 12.40
N LYS A 4 15.07 -9.57 11.18
CA LYS A 4 15.76 -8.54 10.40
C LYS A 4 14.66 -7.57 10.01
N PHE A 5 14.59 -6.50 10.77
CA PHE A 5 13.80 -5.32 10.52
C PHE A 5 13.76 -5.03 9.01
N LEU A 6 12.59 -4.64 8.48
CA LEU A 6 12.50 -3.67 7.39
C LEU A 6 13.07 -2.32 7.87
N LYS A 7 14.32 -2.32 8.36
CA LYS A 7 15.15 -1.14 8.42
C LYS A 7 15.65 -0.97 7.00
N CYS A 8 14.94 -0.17 6.23
CA CYS A 8 15.53 0.49 5.10
C CYS A 8 16.62 1.44 5.64
N GLU A 9 17.85 0.92 5.86
CA GLU A 9 18.98 1.74 6.31
C GLU A 9 19.66 2.50 5.17
N SER A 10 19.15 2.38 3.94
CA SER A 10 19.70 3.07 2.78
C SER A 10 18.69 4.09 2.26
N ASP A 11 19.12 5.34 2.13
CA ASP A 11 18.40 6.40 1.40
C ASP A 11 17.83 5.88 0.06
N ARG A 12 18.51 4.93 -0.58
CA ARG A 12 18.09 4.26 -1.82
C ARG A 12 16.67 3.71 -1.82
N CYS A 13 16.09 3.14 -0.75
CA CYS A 13 14.71 2.63 -0.87
C CYS A 13 13.62 3.68 -0.62
N GLU A 14 13.90 4.72 0.16
CA GLU A 14 13.04 5.91 0.22
C GLU A 14 13.02 6.62 -1.14
N VAL A 15 14.20 6.62 -1.79
CA VAL A 15 14.48 7.23 -3.07
C VAL A 15 13.90 6.43 -4.26
N LEU A 16 13.84 5.10 -4.26
CA LEU A 16 13.45 4.34 -5.46
C LEU A 16 11.99 4.49 -5.91
N ALA A 17 11.02 4.50 -4.98
CA ALA A 17 9.63 4.75 -5.34
C ALA A 17 9.48 6.20 -5.85
N ASP A 18 10.02 7.16 -5.10
CA ASP A 18 9.93 8.58 -5.43
C ASP A 18 10.73 8.95 -6.70
N ASP A 19 11.87 8.31 -6.96
CA ASP A 19 12.72 8.52 -8.13
C ASP A 19 12.04 8.06 -9.40
N PHE A 20 11.42 6.87 -9.37
CA PHE A 20 10.63 6.37 -10.48
C PHE A 20 9.52 7.37 -10.86
N PHE A 21 8.83 7.94 -9.87
CA PHE A 21 7.80 8.97 -10.13
C PHE A 21 8.37 10.34 -10.48
N SER A 22 9.59 10.68 -10.03
CA SER A 22 10.25 11.96 -10.31
C SER A 22 10.79 12.07 -11.74
N HIS A 23 11.07 10.94 -12.41
CA HIS A 23 11.57 10.93 -13.78
C HIS A 23 10.45 11.10 -14.84
N ALA A 24 9.18 10.90 -14.48
CA ALA A 24 8.04 11.07 -15.38
C ALA A 24 7.56 12.54 -15.50
N VAL A 25 7.90 13.40 -14.54
CA VAL A 25 7.51 14.83 -14.51
C VAL A 25 8.71 15.63 -14.02
N GLY A 26 9.25 16.50 -14.89
CA GLY A 26 10.54 17.19 -14.75
C GLY A 26 11.00 17.56 -13.33
N ASN A 27 12.24 17.15 -13.04
CA ASN A 27 13.17 17.54 -11.97
C ASN A 27 12.74 18.68 -11.02
N ALA A 28 12.12 18.31 -9.88
CA ALA A 28 12.23 18.98 -8.56
C ALA A 28 11.51 18.23 -7.40
N HIS A 29 11.21 16.92 -7.52
CA HIS A 29 10.09 16.32 -6.77
C HIS A 29 10.32 14.97 -6.08
N LYS A 30 11.56 14.62 -5.72
CA LYS A 30 11.76 13.61 -4.65
C LYS A 30 11.03 14.10 -3.41
N SER A 31 10.22 13.26 -2.75
CA SER A 31 9.41 13.55 -1.53
C SER A 31 7.90 13.83 -1.70
N ARG A 32 7.27 13.83 -2.89
CA ARG A 32 5.82 14.16 -2.96
C ARG A 32 4.93 13.15 -2.22
N PHE A 33 5.11 11.84 -2.43
CA PHE A 33 4.31 10.83 -1.73
C PHE A 33 4.72 10.68 -0.27
N ASN A 34 6.02 10.72 0.03
CA ASN A 34 6.49 10.66 1.41
C ASN A 34 5.99 11.85 2.25
N ASN A 35 5.94 13.06 1.70
CA ASN A 35 5.34 14.21 2.38
C ASN A 35 3.86 13.98 2.66
N VAL A 36 3.10 13.55 1.65
CA VAL A 36 1.67 13.23 1.80
C VAL A 36 1.46 12.17 2.90
N ILE A 37 2.26 11.11 2.91
CA ILE A 37 2.19 10.07 3.94
C ILE A 37 2.53 10.61 5.32
N ALA A 38 3.59 11.43 5.45
CA ALA A 38 3.96 12.04 6.71
C ALA A 38 2.87 12.99 7.25
N ASP A 39 2.21 13.73 6.36
CA ASP A 39 1.09 14.61 6.68
C ASP A 39 -0.19 13.84 7.03
N VAL A 40 -0.44 12.70 6.38
CA VAL A 40 -1.48 11.76 6.82
C VAL A 40 -1.23 11.28 8.25
N VAL A 41 0.00 10.90 8.59
CA VAL A 41 0.34 10.44 9.96
C VAL A 41 0.13 11.53 11.01
N ARG A 42 0.31 12.80 10.65
CA ARG A 42 0.05 13.93 11.56
C ARG A 42 -1.44 14.07 11.90
N VAL A 43 -2.33 13.77 10.95
CA VAL A 43 -3.77 13.82 11.14
C VAL A 43 -4.31 12.52 11.75
N TYR A 44 -3.84 11.38 11.24
CA TYR A 44 -4.26 10.04 11.61
C TYR A 44 -3.05 9.18 12.01
N PRO A 45 -2.61 9.23 13.28
CA PRO A 45 -1.44 8.49 13.75
C PRO A 45 -1.57 6.97 13.61
N ASP A 46 -2.80 6.47 13.58
CA ASP A 46 -3.15 5.06 13.46
C ASP A 46 -3.45 4.61 12.02
N ALA A 47 -3.16 5.46 11.03
CA ALA A 47 -3.29 5.14 9.62
C ALA A 47 -2.39 3.97 9.18
N ILE A 48 -2.92 3.14 8.27
CA ILE A 48 -2.17 2.05 7.64
C ILE A 48 -2.04 2.33 6.14
N LEU A 49 -0.80 2.39 5.64
CA LEU A 49 -0.51 2.54 4.22
C LEU A 49 -0.82 1.24 3.47
N ILE A 50 -1.68 1.33 2.46
CA ILE A 50 -2.09 0.21 1.61
C ILE A 50 -1.99 0.57 0.12
N GLY A 51 -2.59 -0.28 -0.74
CA GLY A 51 -2.83 0.06 -2.14
C GLY A 51 -1.59 0.06 -3.03
N ALA A 52 -1.55 1.01 -3.98
CA ALA A 52 -0.52 1.07 -5.01
C ALA A 52 0.83 1.54 -4.45
N ILE A 53 0.81 2.56 -3.60
CA ILE A 53 2.02 3.10 -2.98
C ILE A 53 2.64 2.10 -2.02
N ALA A 54 1.83 1.36 -1.23
CA ALA A 54 2.37 0.26 -0.42
C ALA A 54 3.09 -0.79 -1.28
N ALA A 55 2.50 -1.18 -2.41
CA ALA A 55 3.14 -2.12 -3.34
C ALA A 55 4.45 -1.57 -3.90
N ALA A 56 4.49 -0.29 -4.29
CA ALA A 56 5.70 0.35 -4.79
C ALA A 56 6.84 0.34 -3.76
N LYS A 57 6.54 0.45 -2.46
CA LYS A 57 7.55 0.34 -1.40
C LYS A 57 8.17 -1.05 -1.27
N TYR A 58 7.50 -2.10 -1.77
CA TYR A 58 8.01 -3.48 -1.78
C TYR A 58 8.68 -3.88 -3.10
N ILE A 59 8.47 -3.15 -4.19
CA ILE A 59 9.05 -3.44 -5.50
C ILE A 59 10.46 -2.82 -5.58
N ARG A 60 11.41 -3.57 -6.15
CA ARG A 60 12.83 -3.17 -6.25
C ARG A 60 13.40 -3.47 -7.63
N PRO A 61 14.39 -2.68 -8.09
CA PRO A 61 15.11 -2.96 -9.33
C PRO A 61 15.57 -4.42 -9.43
N PRO A 62 15.55 -5.00 -10.64
CA PRO A 62 15.22 -4.37 -11.93
C PRO A 62 13.71 -4.21 -12.20
N VAL A 63 12.84 -4.72 -11.31
CA VAL A 63 11.40 -4.54 -11.45
C VAL A 63 11.03 -3.13 -11.03
N GLU A 64 10.32 -2.42 -11.91
CA GLU A 64 9.84 -1.07 -11.61
C GLU A 64 8.39 -1.13 -11.12
N PRO A 65 7.99 -0.31 -10.12
CA PRO A 65 6.58 -0.18 -9.75
C PRO A 65 5.76 0.37 -10.94
N ARG A 66 4.44 0.17 -10.94
CA ARG A 66 3.60 0.86 -11.93
C ARG A 66 3.35 2.30 -11.51
N MET A 67 2.92 3.11 -12.46
CA MET A 67 2.49 4.47 -12.18
C MET A 67 1.19 4.49 -11.34
N THR A 68 1.07 5.46 -10.42
CA THR A 68 -0.11 5.72 -9.59
C THR A 68 -0.10 7.19 -9.16
N TYR A 69 -1.25 7.74 -8.79
CA TYR A 69 -1.41 9.19 -8.55
C TYR A 69 -2.08 9.52 -7.22
N ASP A 70 -2.33 8.48 -6.43
CA ASP A 70 -3.14 8.45 -5.23
C ASP A 70 -2.41 7.69 -4.11
N VAL A 71 -2.76 8.02 -2.87
CA VAL A 71 -2.33 7.30 -1.68
C VAL A 71 -3.55 6.65 -1.03
N ASP A 72 -3.58 5.32 -1.03
CA ASP A 72 -4.62 4.58 -0.32
C ASP A 72 -4.24 4.41 1.16
N ILE A 73 -5.12 4.87 2.06
CA ILE A 73 -4.94 4.80 3.51
C ILE A 73 -6.10 4.03 4.13
N LEU A 74 -5.79 3.00 4.92
CA LEU A 74 -6.78 2.32 5.74
C LEU A 74 -6.82 2.99 7.12
N LEU A 75 -7.98 3.53 7.49
CA LEU A 75 -8.22 4.13 8.80
C LEU A 75 -8.87 3.12 9.77
N PRO A 76 -8.64 3.26 11.09
CA PRO A 76 -9.50 2.65 12.11
C PRO A 76 -10.98 3.01 11.88
N GLU A 77 -11.90 2.11 12.29
CA GLU A 77 -13.35 2.36 12.09
C GLU A 77 -13.80 3.66 12.76
N GLN A 78 -13.30 3.97 13.96
CA GLN A 78 -13.63 5.19 14.70
C GLN A 78 -13.18 6.46 13.96
N ASP A 79 -11.93 6.50 13.50
CA ASP A 79 -11.37 7.65 12.78
C ASP A 79 -12.10 7.88 11.45
N PHE A 80 -12.46 6.81 10.76
CA PHE A 80 -13.21 6.90 9.52
C PHE A 80 -14.65 7.39 9.75
N GLU A 81 -15.32 6.90 10.78
CA GLU A 81 -16.67 7.36 11.16
C GLU A 81 -16.65 8.84 11.58
N ALA A 82 -15.66 9.26 12.38
CA ALA A 82 -15.43 10.65 12.75
C ALA A 82 -15.20 11.55 11.54
N PHE A 83 -14.36 11.10 10.59
CA PHE A 83 -14.14 11.80 9.32
C PHE A 83 -15.44 11.98 8.51
N LEU A 84 -16.28 10.95 8.42
CA LEU A 84 -17.56 11.05 7.69
C LEU A 84 -18.59 11.92 8.38
N ALA A 85 -18.60 11.93 9.70
CA ALA A 85 -19.54 12.71 10.50
C ALA A 85 -19.10 14.18 10.69
N ASP A 86 -17.90 14.54 10.24
CA ASP A 86 -17.23 15.80 10.57
C ASP A 86 -17.17 16.02 12.11
N ASP A 87 -16.96 14.93 12.85
CA ASP A 87 -16.95 14.87 14.30
C ASP A 87 -15.55 14.45 14.80
N MET A 88 -14.57 15.29 14.49
CA MET A 88 -13.16 15.10 14.86
C MET A 88 -12.73 16.13 15.92
N PRO A 89 -11.71 15.83 16.75
CA PRO A 89 -11.14 16.81 17.66
C PRO A 89 -10.67 18.08 16.91
N PRO A 90 -10.80 19.29 17.50
CA PRO A 90 -10.43 20.53 16.84
C PRO A 90 -8.99 20.56 16.34
N GLU A 91 -8.05 19.96 17.07
CA GLU A 91 -6.66 19.83 16.63
C GLU A 91 -6.53 19.01 15.34
N THR A 92 -7.30 17.93 15.19
CA THR A 92 -7.30 17.06 14.01
C THR A 92 -7.94 17.76 12.82
N VAL A 93 -9.06 18.47 13.03
CA VAL A 93 -9.72 19.27 11.98
C VAL A 93 -8.77 20.34 11.46
N ASN A 94 -8.16 21.12 12.36
CA ASN A 94 -7.21 22.17 11.97
C ASN A 94 -6.01 21.59 11.20
N ALA A 95 -5.48 20.44 11.63
CA ALA A 95 -4.40 19.76 10.91
C ALA A 95 -4.85 19.30 9.52
N LEU A 96 -6.01 18.64 9.43
CA LEU A 96 -6.58 18.15 8.18
C LEU A 96 -6.82 19.30 7.20
N GLU A 97 -7.50 20.37 7.61
CA GLU A 97 -7.81 21.52 6.76
C GLU A 97 -6.56 22.31 6.33
N SER A 98 -5.52 22.35 7.19
CA SER A 98 -4.27 23.02 6.87
C SER A 98 -3.43 22.28 5.82
N LEU A 99 -3.53 20.95 5.77
CA LEU A 99 -2.71 20.08 4.92
C LEU A 99 -3.47 19.61 3.68
N PHE A 100 -4.79 19.49 3.77
CA PHE A 100 -5.65 18.89 2.76
C PHE A 100 -6.83 19.81 2.42
N GLU A 101 -7.30 19.70 1.19
CA GLU A 101 -8.55 20.29 0.71
C GLU A 101 -9.56 19.20 0.39
N ASP A 102 -10.84 19.53 0.54
CA ASP A 102 -11.93 18.62 0.18
C ASP A 102 -11.84 18.23 -1.29
N SER A 103 -12.10 16.95 -1.55
CA SER A 103 -12.21 16.43 -2.90
C SER A 103 -13.68 16.45 -3.32
N ASP A 104 -13.98 17.09 -4.46
CA ASP A 104 -15.31 17.06 -5.09
C ASP A 104 -15.78 15.64 -5.48
N SER A 105 -14.93 14.63 -5.30
CA SER A 105 -15.28 13.25 -5.63
C SER A 105 -16.26 12.69 -4.58
N ALA A 106 -17.29 11.99 -5.05
CA ALA A 106 -18.21 11.21 -4.22
C ALA A 106 -17.53 10.03 -3.46
N MET A 107 -16.20 10.02 -3.37
CA MET A 107 -15.36 9.03 -2.72
C MET A 107 -14.69 9.69 -1.52
N HIS A 108 -14.64 8.95 -0.40
CA HIS A 108 -14.05 9.33 0.89
C HIS A 108 -12.56 9.66 0.75
N SER A 109 -12.25 10.82 0.18
CA SER A 109 -10.92 11.21 -0.25
C SER A 109 -10.70 12.69 0.01
N VAL A 110 -9.44 13.04 0.20
CA VAL A 110 -8.98 14.42 0.32
C VAL A 110 -7.84 14.66 -0.64
N LYS A 111 -7.54 15.91 -0.97
CA LYS A 111 -6.44 16.26 -1.86
C LYS A 111 -5.39 17.04 -1.09
N HIS A 112 -4.15 16.58 -1.15
CA HIS A 112 -3.05 17.24 -0.44
C HIS A 112 -2.73 18.59 -1.08
N ARG A 113 -2.80 19.68 -0.31
CA ARG A 113 -2.72 21.06 -0.84
C ARG A 113 -1.41 21.34 -1.56
N GLN A 114 -0.29 20.88 -1.01
CA GLN A 114 1.03 21.22 -1.55
C GLN A 114 1.38 20.40 -2.80
N THR A 115 0.97 19.13 -2.87
CA THR A 115 1.40 18.20 -3.93
C THR A 115 0.32 17.94 -4.96
N GLY A 116 -0.94 18.22 -4.64
CA GLY A 116 -2.11 17.90 -5.45
C GLY A 116 -2.45 16.40 -5.51
N ILE A 117 -1.78 15.56 -4.71
CA ILE A 117 -2.00 14.12 -4.66
C ILE A 117 -3.27 13.81 -3.87
N TYR A 118 -4.09 12.91 -4.40
CA TYR A 118 -5.29 12.43 -3.71
C TYR A 118 -4.92 11.39 -2.66
N VAL A 119 -5.62 11.45 -1.53
CA VAL A 119 -5.56 10.45 -0.46
C VAL A 119 -6.93 9.82 -0.34
N ASP A 120 -7.02 8.54 -0.65
CA ASP A 120 -8.25 7.76 -0.58
C ASP A 120 -8.31 7.07 0.80
N PHE A 121 -9.28 7.46 1.61
CA PHE A 121 -9.54 6.81 2.90
C PHE A 121 -10.43 5.59 2.71
N LEU A 122 -9.94 4.47 3.24
CA LEU A 122 -10.58 3.17 3.20
C LEU A 122 -10.93 2.71 4.61
N SER A 123 -12.01 1.95 4.72
CA SER A 123 -12.50 1.34 5.96
C SER A 123 -13.11 -0.03 5.68
N VAL A 124 -13.67 -0.64 6.71
CA VAL A 124 -14.42 -1.91 6.60
C VAL A 124 -15.64 -1.79 5.67
N GLN A 125 -16.17 -0.58 5.47
CA GLN A 125 -17.29 -0.36 4.55
C GLN A 125 -16.86 -0.18 3.09
N SER A 126 -15.57 0.05 2.85
CA SER A 126 -15.05 0.29 1.51
C SER A 126 -15.19 -0.94 0.61
N LYS A 127 -15.83 -0.74 -0.54
CA LYS A 127 -15.89 -1.71 -1.63
C LYS A 127 -14.71 -1.45 -2.58
N PRO A 128 -14.17 -2.46 -3.27
CA PRO A 128 -14.68 -3.82 -3.38
C PRO A 128 -13.99 -4.82 -2.45
N VAL A 129 -13.24 -4.41 -1.43
CA VAL A 129 -12.55 -5.37 -0.56
C VAL A 129 -13.54 -6.08 0.37
N LYS A 130 -13.30 -7.37 0.69
CA LYS A 130 -14.10 -8.10 1.68
C LYS A 130 -13.94 -7.48 3.07
N LYS A 131 -15.06 -7.16 3.72
CA LYS A 131 -15.11 -6.65 5.11
C LYS A 131 -14.30 -7.50 6.09
N LYS A 132 -14.39 -8.84 5.98
CA LYS A 132 -13.66 -9.78 6.83
C LYS A 132 -12.14 -9.57 6.76
N LEU A 133 -11.61 -9.29 5.57
CA LEU A 133 -10.18 -9.07 5.35
C LEU A 133 -9.73 -7.74 5.98
N ILE A 134 -10.48 -6.66 5.78
CA ILE A 134 -10.18 -5.38 6.43
C ILE A 134 -10.24 -5.51 7.96
N ARG A 135 -11.26 -6.18 8.51
CA ARG A 135 -11.35 -6.45 9.96
C ARG A 135 -10.19 -7.28 10.47
N GLN A 136 -9.73 -8.28 9.71
CA GLN A 136 -8.55 -9.06 10.09
C GLN A 136 -7.31 -8.16 10.23
N ILE A 137 -7.12 -7.23 9.29
CA ILE A 137 -6.02 -6.25 9.32
C ILE A 137 -6.12 -5.38 10.57
N LEU A 138 -7.26 -4.73 10.78
CA LEU A 138 -7.47 -3.81 11.89
C LEU A 138 -7.42 -4.49 13.27
N ASN A 139 -7.90 -5.74 13.39
CA ASN A 139 -7.89 -6.47 14.66
C ASN A 139 -6.52 -7.09 15.02
N HIS A 140 -5.64 -7.27 14.03
CA HIS A 140 -4.33 -7.90 14.22
C HIS A 140 -3.23 -7.05 13.55
N ARG A 141 -3.26 -5.74 13.78
CA ARG A 141 -2.37 -4.75 13.13
C ARG A 141 -0.91 -5.18 13.20
N LYS A 142 -0.38 -5.41 14.41
CA LYS A 142 1.00 -5.84 14.65
C LYS A 142 1.43 -7.08 13.85
N GLN A 143 0.51 -8.02 13.59
CA GLN A 143 0.78 -9.23 12.83
C GLN A 143 0.68 -8.99 11.32
N ASN A 144 -0.12 -8.02 10.89
CA ASN A 144 -0.45 -7.77 9.48
C ASN A 144 0.29 -6.57 8.89
N THR A 145 1.01 -5.78 9.69
CA THR A 145 1.75 -4.60 9.26
C THR A 145 3.24 -4.68 9.60
N HIS A 146 4.00 -3.79 8.98
CA HIS A 146 5.34 -3.41 9.35
C HIS A 146 5.37 -1.92 9.70
N LEU A 147 6.36 -1.49 10.47
CA LEU A 147 6.62 -0.06 10.68
C LEU A 147 7.53 0.45 9.57
N MET A 148 7.11 1.52 8.91
CA MET A 148 7.88 2.22 7.89
C MET A 148 8.17 3.65 8.34
N LYS A 149 9.45 4.02 8.32
CA LYS A 149 9.87 5.40 8.57
C LYS A 149 9.66 6.23 7.30
N VAL A 150 9.13 7.44 7.46
CA VAL A 150 8.89 8.42 6.39
C VAL A 150 9.31 9.79 6.91
N GLY A 151 10.53 10.21 6.60
CA GLY A 151 11.12 11.39 7.24
C GLY A 151 11.20 11.18 8.76
N ASP A 152 10.62 12.09 9.54
CA ASP A 152 10.55 11.99 11.00
C ASP A 152 9.31 11.25 11.52
N SER A 153 8.39 10.87 10.61
CA SER A 153 7.17 10.14 10.93
C SER A 153 7.37 8.62 10.81
N ILE A 154 6.50 7.87 11.49
CA ILE A 154 6.41 6.40 11.37
C ILE A 154 4.96 6.07 11.03
N ILE A 155 4.77 5.24 10.00
CA ILE A 155 3.47 4.72 9.60
C ILE A 155 3.49 3.19 9.61
N GLU A 156 2.35 2.57 9.91
CA GLU A 156 2.17 1.16 9.63
C GLU A 156 1.96 0.96 8.12
N ILE A 157 2.75 0.11 7.48
CA ILE A 157 2.53 -0.35 6.11
C ILE A 157 2.05 -1.80 6.14
N ILE A 158 1.04 -2.13 5.35
CA ILE A 158 0.54 -3.50 5.28
C ILE A 158 1.62 -4.46 4.79
N LYS A 159 1.70 -5.67 5.37
CA LYS A 159 2.63 -6.73 4.94
C LYS A 159 2.37 -7.14 3.48
N PRO A 160 3.41 -7.56 2.74
CA PRO A 160 3.30 -7.92 1.33
C PRO A 160 2.31 -9.07 1.08
N GLU A 161 2.25 -10.08 1.96
CA GLU A 161 1.29 -11.20 1.85
C GLU A 161 -0.15 -10.71 1.95
N ILE A 162 -0.41 -9.85 2.93
CA ILE A 162 -1.75 -9.31 3.16
C ILE A 162 -2.13 -8.32 2.03
N LEU A 163 -1.16 -7.56 1.52
CA LEU A 163 -1.35 -6.71 0.35
C LEU A 163 -1.70 -7.54 -0.90
N ILE A 164 -1.02 -8.67 -1.13
CA ILE A 164 -1.34 -9.60 -2.20
C ILE A 164 -2.77 -10.13 -2.02
N ALA A 165 -3.17 -10.52 -0.81
CA ALA A 165 -4.53 -10.97 -0.54
C ALA A 165 -5.60 -9.90 -0.85
N LEU A 166 -5.35 -8.63 -0.48
CA LEU A 166 -6.22 -7.50 -0.81
C LEU A 166 -6.39 -7.32 -2.32
N LYS A 167 -5.27 -7.31 -3.05
CA LYS A 167 -5.24 -7.16 -4.50
C LYS A 167 -5.88 -8.35 -5.21
N LEU A 168 -5.63 -9.57 -4.72
CA LEU A 168 -6.21 -10.79 -5.26
C LEU A 168 -7.74 -10.79 -5.08
N ASN A 169 -8.24 -10.35 -3.92
CA ASN A 169 -9.67 -10.23 -3.70
C ASN A 169 -10.35 -9.26 -4.68
N ARG A 170 -9.70 -8.11 -4.97
CA ARG A 170 -10.20 -7.11 -5.90
C ARG A 170 -10.10 -7.57 -7.36
N HIS A 171 -8.95 -8.12 -7.75
CA HIS A 171 -8.74 -8.76 -9.06
C HIS A 171 -9.75 -9.89 -9.30
N HIS A 172 -10.01 -10.73 -8.29
CA HIS A 172 -10.94 -11.85 -8.43
C HIS A 172 -12.35 -11.39 -8.85
N LYS A 173 -12.83 -10.27 -8.29
CA LYS A 173 -14.16 -9.72 -8.54
C LYS A 173 -14.31 -9.18 -9.97
N ASN A 174 -13.35 -8.40 -10.44
CA ASN A 174 -13.40 -7.75 -11.76
C ASN A 174 -12.04 -7.86 -12.48
N PRO A 175 -11.64 -9.07 -12.94
CA PRO A 175 -10.28 -9.36 -13.41
C PRO A 175 -9.89 -8.60 -14.67
N THR A 176 -10.86 -8.25 -15.52
CA THR A 176 -10.66 -7.55 -16.79
C THR A 176 -10.77 -6.03 -16.69
N SER A 177 -11.16 -5.50 -15.52
CA SER A 177 -11.19 -4.06 -15.30
C SER A 177 -9.78 -3.48 -15.18
N GLU A 178 -9.61 -2.19 -15.47
CA GLU A 178 -8.33 -1.48 -15.30
C GLU A 178 -7.76 -1.67 -13.89
N LYS A 179 -8.60 -1.53 -12.85
CA LYS A 179 -8.20 -1.78 -11.45
C LYS A 179 -7.80 -3.23 -11.21
N GLY A 180 -8.53 -4.19 -11.78
CA GLY A 180 -8.21 -5.62 -11.69
C GLY A 180 -6.91 -6.00 -12.40
N LEU A 181 -6.63 -5.41 -13.56
CA LEU A 181 -5.36 -5.59 -14.28
C LEU A 181 -4.20 -4.96 -13.51
N SER A 182 -4.40 -3.77 -12.95
CA SER A 182 -3.42 -3.09 -12.10
C SER A 182 -3.08 -3.90 -10.85
N ASP A 183 -4.08 -4.53 -10.21
CA ASP A 183 -3.86 -5.44 -9.09
C ASP A 183 -3.05 -6.67 -9.46
N ARG A 184 -3.38 -7.32 -10.59
CA ARG A 184 -2.60 -8.46 -11.10
C ARG A 184 -1.15 -8.05 -11.35
N LEU A 185 -0.93 -6.89 -11.96
CA LEU A 185 0.41 -6.37 -12.22
C LEU A 185 1.19 -6.11 -10.93
N ASP A 186 0.56 -5.49 -9.93
CA ASP A 186 1.18 -5.24 -8.63
C ASP A 186 1.55 -6.56 -7.92
N ILE A 187 0.66 -7.58 -7.94
CA ILE A 187 0.95 -8.91 -7.39
C ILE A 187 2.18 -9.51 -8.08
N ILE A 188 2.21 -9.53 -9.41
CA ILE A 188 3.34 -10.08 -10.19
C ILE A 188 4.64 -9.34 -9.85
N LYS A 189 4.63 -8.01 -9.76
CA LYS A 189 5.83 -7.22 -9.49
C LYS A 189 6.38 -7.44 -8.06
N ILE A 190 5.49 -7.61 -7.08
CA ILE A 190 5.88 -7.99 -5.71
C ILE A 190 6.50 -9.38 -5.73
N LEU A 191 5.84 -10.38 -6.34
CA LEU A 191 6.35 -11.75 -6.41
C LEU A 191 7.73 -11.81 -7.08
N LYS A 192 7.90 -11.14 -8.23
CA LYS A 192 9.20 -11.06 -8.92
C LYS A 192 10.28 -10.45 -8.05
N THR A 193 9.98 -9.37 -7.30
CA THR A 193 10.95 -8.73 -6.40
C THR A 193 11.37 -9.64 -5.25
N PHE A 194 10.41 -10.30 -4.60
CA PHE A 194 10.70 -11.18 -3.48
C PHE A 194 11.49 -12.41 -3.94
N ASN A 195 11.10 -12.97 -5.09
CA ASN A 195 11.76 -14.14 -5.61
C ASN A 195 13.18 -13.84 -6.13
N SER A 196 13.38 -12.76 -6.90
CA SER A 196 14.71 -12.40 -7.42
C SER A 196 15.73 -12.12 -6.32
N ARG A 197 15.27 -11.69 -5.14
CA ARG A 197 16.09 -11.43 -3.96
C ARG A 197 16.08 -12.58 -2.95
N CYS A 198 15.45 -13.70 -3.29
CA CYS A 198 15.31 -14.88 -2.43
C CYS A 198 14.75 -14.53 -1.03
N LEU A 199 13.86 -13.54 -0.98
CA LEU A 199 13.16 -13.11 0.22
C LEU A 199 11.98 -14.05 0.48
N PRO A 200 11.80 -14.53 1.72
CA PRO A 200 10.66 -15.38 2.04
C PRO A 200 9.36 -14.58 1.93
N LEU A 201 8.34 -15.22 1.37
CA LEU A 201 6.97 -14.72 1.35
C LEU A 201 6.07 -15.83 1.91
N GLU A 202 5.30 -15.52 2.96
CA GLU A 202 4.51 -16.53 3.67
C GLU A 202 3.21 -16.84 2.91
N THR A 203 3.26 -17.75 1.92
CA THR A 203 2.09 -18.13 1.12
C THR A 203 0.91 -18.63 1.96
N SER A 204 1.18 -19.30 3.08
CA SER A 204 0.14 -19.73 4.04
C SER A 204 -0.64 -18.55 4.63
N LEU A 205 0.00 -17.39 4.78
CA LEU A 205 -0.67 -16.18 5.25
C LEU A 205 -1.62 -15.63 4.17
N ILE A 206 -1.21 -15.64 2.89
CA ILE A 206 -2.10 -15.31 1.77
C ILE A 206 -3.32 -16.23 1.77
N GLU A 207 -3.08 -17.55 1.83
CA GLU A 207 -4.14 -18.57 1.81
C GLU A 207 -5.17 -18.35 2.92
N SER A 208 -4.69 -18.03 4.14
CA SER A 208 -5.57 -17.77 5.30
C SER A 208 -6.50 -16.56 5.12
N CYS A 209 -6.13 -15.62 4.24
CA CYS A 209 -6.85 -14.37 4.01
C CYS A 209 -7.88 -14.44 2.87
N VAL A 210 -7.83 -15.47 2.03
CA VAL A 210 -8.62 -15.55 0.80
C VAL A 210 -9.44 -16.84 0.74
N THR A 211 -10.42 -16.93 -0.16
CA THR A 211 -11.13 -18.20 -0.40
C THR A 211 -10.29 -19.14 -1.24
N GLN A 212 -10.59 -20.44 -1.20
CA GLN A 212 -9.93 -21.42 -2.06
C GLN A 212 -9.98 -21.05 -3.55
N THR A 213 -11.10 -20.49 -4.03
CA THR A 213 -11.23 -20.03 -5.42
C THR A 213 -10.35 -18.82 -5.74
N GLU A 214 -10.19 -17.89 -4.79
CA GLU A 214 -9.26 -16.77 -4.92
C GLU A 214 -7.82 -17.29 -4.93
N PHE A 215 -7.49 -18.21 -4.01
CA PHE A 215 -6.16 -18.81 -3.92
C PHE A 215 -5.77 -19.57 -5.20
N ARG A 216 -6.68 -20.33 -5.81
CA ARG A 216 -6.43 -20.95 -7.13
C ARG A 216 -6.07 -19.92 -8.20
N ARG A 217 -6.66 -18.73 -8.16
CA ARG A 217 -6.25 -17.65 -9.10
C ARG A 217 -4.85 -17.13 -8.78
N PHE A 218 -4.46 -17.08 -7.52
CA PHE A 218 -3.09 -16.74 -7.14
C PHE A 218 -2.08 -17.79 -7.64
N GLU A 219 -2.42 -19.08 -7.53
CA GLU A 219 -1.62 -20.16 -8.12
C GLU A 219 -1.47 -19.99 -9.64
N HIS A 220 -2.57 -19.67 -10.35
CA HIS A 220 -2.51 -19.37 -11.78
C HIS A 220 -1.62 -18.16 -12.10
N ILE A 221 -1.75 -17.05 -11.36
CA ILE A 221 -0.89 -15.88 -11.54
C ILE A 221 0.58 -16.27 -11.32
N THR A 222 0.87 -17.10 -10.33
CA THR A 222 2.24 -17.51 -10.01
C THR A 222 2.81 -18.40 -11.13
N ALA A 223 2.01 -19.34 -11.65
CA ALA A 223 2.40 -20.20 -12.76
C ALA A 223 2.66 -19.41 -14.06
N ASP A 224 1.86 -18.38 -14.35
CA ASP A 224 2.02 -17.53 -15.55
C ASP A 224 3.38 -16.84 -15.64
N VAL A 225 4.04 -16.63 -14.50
CA VAL A 225 5.31 -15.91 -14.39
C VAL A 225 6.40 -16.74 -13.72
N GLU A 226 6.23 -18.07 -13.61
CA GLU A 226 7.18 -18.99 -12.97
C GLU A 226 8.58 -18.91 -13.60
N TYR A 227 8.65 -18.84 -14.93
CA TYR A 227 9.92 -18.74 -15.66
C TYR A 227 10.63 -17.39 -15.44
N GLU A 228 9.90 -16.35 -15.03
CA GLU A 228 10.46 -15.04 -14.66
C GLU A 228 10.79 -14.95 -13.17
N MET A 229 10.46 -15.99 -12.40
CA MET A 229 10.72 -16.12 -10.97
C MET A 229 11.89 -17.08 -10.73
N THR A 230 13.07 -16.71 -11.20
CA THR A 230 14.33 -17.32 -10.75
C THR A 230 14.92 -16.54 -9.57
N CYS A 231 15.31 -17.26 -8.51
CA CYS A 231 16.11 -16.68 -7.42
C CYS A 231 17.57 -16.67 -7.91
N GLU A 232 18.06 -15.48 -8.23
CA GLU A 232 19.48 -15.28 -8.49
C GLU A 232 20.11 -14.91 -7.15
N PRO A 233 21.02 -15.73 -6.59
CA PRO A 233 21.72 -15.32 -5.39
C PRO A 233 22.46 -14.01 -5.69
N GLU A 234 22.16 -12.96 -4.93
CA GLU A 234 22.93 -11.71 -4.99
C GLU A 234 24.40 -12.11 -4.72
N ASN A 235 25.24 -12.04 -5.76
CA ASN A 235 26.69 -12.08 -5.59
C ASN A 235 27.07 -10.83 -4.78
N LEU A 236 27.12 -10.99 -3.45
CA LEU A 236 27.65 -10.02 -2.49
C LEU A 236 29.14 -9.80 -2.72
#